data_AF-A0A933FJP1-F1
#
_entry.id   AF-A0A933FJP1-F1
#
_cell.length_a   1.000
_cell.length_b   1.000
_cell.length_c   1.000
_cell.angle_alpha   90.00
_cell.angle_beta   90.00
_cell.angle_gamma   90.00
#
_symmetry.space_group_name_H-M   'P 1'
#
loop_
_entity.id
_entity.type
_entity.pdbx_description
1 polymer ?
#
loop_
_entity_poly.entity_id
_entity_poly.type
_entity_poly.pdbx_seq_one_letter_code
_entity_poly.pdbx_strand_id
1 'polypeptide(L)' 'MAEQKKTKEAKFMGLGMFLGLAFGAVVGVVTGHVGLWLPVGLGVGTSIGFAIDIYKERKDKPN' A
#
# COMPACT_ATOMS: atom_id res chain seq x y z
N MET A 1 15.38 -10.02 -7.99
CA MET A 1 14.93 -8.62 -7.90
C MET A 1 13.45 -8.63 -7.55
N ALA A 2 13.08 -7.89 -6.51
CA ALA A 2 11.77 -7.78 -5.85
C ALA A 2 11.23 -9.05 -5.15
N GLU A 3 11.11 -8.91 -3.84
CA GLU A 3 10.80 -9.90 -2.81
C GLU A 3 9.30 -10.24 -2.80
N GLN A 4 8.96 -11.44 -3.28
CA GLN A 4 7.64 -12.05 -3.12
C GLN A 4 7.69 -13.05 -1.97
N LYS A 5 7.48 -12.58 -0.74
CA LYS A 5 7.32 -13.49 0.40
C LYS A 5 6.32 -12.94 1.41
N LYS A 6 5.17 -13.61 1.50
CA LYS A 6 4.49 -14.08 2.75
C LYS A 6 2.96 -14.00 2.65
N THR A 7 2.40 -15.01 2.01
CA THR A 7 1.28 -15.85 2.49
C THR A 7 0.34 -15.24 3.54
N LYS A 8 -0.87 -14.88 3.05
CA LYS A 8 -2.18 -14.70 3.73
C LYS A 8 -2.39 -13.53 4.70
N GLU A 9 -1.43 -13.17 5.55
CA GLU A 9 -1.56 -12.01 6.47
C GLU A 9 -1.20 -10.69 5.78
N ALA A 10 -0.17 -10.72 4.93
CA ALA A 10 0.29 -9.57 4.13
C ALA A 10 -0.67 -9.16 2.99
N LYS A 11 -1.86 -9.79 2.89
CA LYS A 11 -2.81 -9.55 1.78
C LYS A 11 -3.36 -8.12 1.80
N PHE A 12 -3.53 -7.52 2.99
CA PHE A 12 -4.05 -6.16 3.14
C PHE A 12 -2.95 -5.11 2.96
N MET A 13 -1.75 -5.40 3.48
CA MET A 13 -0.56 -4.58 3.28
C MET A 13 -0.17 -4.46 1.81
N GLY A 14 -0.10 -5.59 1.09
CA GLY A 14 0.20 -5.62 -0.34
C GLY A 14 -0.88 -4.95 -1.19
N LEU A 15 -2.15 -5.05 -0.78
CA LEU A 15 -3.26 -4.39 -1.48
C LEU A 15 -3.23 -2.87 -1.31
N GLY A 16 -2.95 -2.36 -0.10
CA GLY A 16 -2.80 -0.92 0.15
C GLY A 16 -1.63 -0.32 -0.63
N MET A 17 -0.50 -1.03 -0.67
CA MET A 17 0.66 -0.64 -1.46
C MET A 17 0.37 -0.62 -2.96
N PHE A 18 -0.28 -1.67 -3.50
CA PHE A 18 -0.62 -1.75 -4.92
C PHE A 18 -1.65 -0.70 -5.34
N LEU A 19 -2.67 -0.44 -4.51
CA LEU A 19 -3.66 0.62 -4.76
C LEU A 19 -3.03 2.01 -4.73
N GLY A 20 -2.17 2.30 -3.76
CA GLY A 20 -1.46 3.57 -3.69
C GLY A 20 -0.51 3.79 -4.86
N LEU A 21 0.20 2.74 -5.29
CA LEU A 21 1.05 2.78 -6.48
C LEU A 21 0.24 2.97 -7.76
N ALA A 22 -0.84 2.21 -7.95
CA ALA A 22 -1.69 2.32 -9.13
C ALA A 22 -2.32 3.71 -9.25
N PHE A 23 -2.84 4.24 -8.14
CA PHE A 23 -3.43 5.58 -8.11
C PHE A 23 -2.37 6.68 -8.29
N GLY A 24 -1.24 6.59 -7.58
CA GLY A 24 -0.13 7.52 -7.73
C GLY A 24 0.48 7.52 -9.13
N ALA A 25 0.52 6.36 -9.80
CA ALA A 25 0.96 6.26 -11.18
C ALA A 25 -0.01 6.94 -12.14
N VAL A 26 -1.33 6.70 -12.02
CA VAL A 26 -2.34 7.35 -12.87
C VAL A 26 -2.32 8.87 -12.68
N VAL A 27 -2.31 9.35 -11.43
CA VAL A 27 -2.24 10.79 -11.13
C VAL A 27 -0.92 11.39 -11.61
N GLY A 28 0.19 10.68 -11.42
CA GLY A 28 1.51 11.12 -11.88
C GLY A 28 1.61 11.24 -13.39
N VAL A 29 1.01 10.31 -14.14
CA VAL A 29 0.97 10.32 -15.61
C VAL A 29 0.13 11.50 -16.10
N VAL A 30 -1.06 11.70 -15.52
CA VAL A 30 -1.94 12.81 -15.89
C VAL A 30 -1.30 14.17 -15.59
N THR A 31 -0.56 14.28 -14.48
CA THR A 31 0.11 15.54 -14.08
C THR A 31 1.43 15.77 -14.82
N GLY A 32 1.93 14.78 -15.59
CA GLY A 32 3.24 14.84 -16.25
C GLY A 32 4.43 14.80 -15.30
N HIS A 33 4.21 14.52 -14.01
CA HIS A 33 5.22 14.53 -12.94
C HIS A 33 5.24 13.19 -12.19
N VAL A 34 5.34 12.09 -12.95
CA VAL A 34 5.34 10.71 -12.44
C VAL A 34 6.40 10.49 -11.35
N GLY A 35 7.58 11.12 -11.49
CA GLY A 35 8.69 10.97 -10.53
C GLY A 35 8.38 11.46 -9.11
N LEU A 36 7.50 12.45 -8.95
CA LEU A 36 7.08 12.97 -7.64
C LEU A 36 5.85 12.22 -7.12
N TRP A 37 4.92 11.85 -8.00
CA TRP A 37 3.67 11.22 -7.61
C TRP A 37 3.79 9.73 -7.27
N LEU A 38 4.79 9.03 -7.79
CA LEU A 38 5.09 7.63 -7.42
C LEU A 38 5.46 7.46 -5.93
N PRO A 39 6.45 8.17 -5.37
CA PRO A 39 6.78 8.06 -3.95
C PRO A 39 5.64 8.57 -3.05
N VAL A 40 4.87 9.57 -3.50
CA VAL A 40 3.67 10.04 -2.79
C VAL A 40 2.60 8.94 -2.73
N GLY A 41 2.26 8.33 -3.86
CA GLY A 41 1.28 7.24 -3.92
C GLY A 41 1.72 6.00 -3.13
N LEU A 42 3.01 5.65 -3.21
CA LEU A 42 3.58 4.56 -2.43
C LEU A 42 3.56 4.85 -0.92
N GLY A 43 3.93 6.06 -0.51
CA GLY A 43 3.93 6.48 0.89
C GLY A 43 2.52 6.47 1.49
N VAL A 44 1.54 7.03 0.77
CA VAL A 44 0.14 7.04 1.20
C VAL A 44 -0.44 5.63 1.23
N GLY A 45 -0.24 4.84 0.18
CA GLY A 45 -0.72 3.46 0.09
C GLY A 45 -0.15 2.55 1.18
N THR A 46 1.15 2.69 1.46
CA THR A 46 1.82 1.92 2.52
C THR A 46 1.33 2.36 3.90
N SER A 47 1.19 3.67 4.15
CA SER A 47 0.69 4.18 5.44
C SER A 47 -0.72 3.70 5.74
N ILE A 48 -1.61 3.73 4.74
CA ILE A 48 -3.00 3.25 4.86
C ILE A 48 -3.00 1.73 5.03
N GLY A 49 -2.23 0.99 4.23
CA GLY A 49 -2.09 -0.45 4.34
C GLY A 49 -1.61 -0.88 5.73
N PHE A 50 -0.59 -0.19 6.27
CA PHE A 50 -0.04 -0.43 7.59
C PHE A 50 -1.04 -0.10 8.70
N ALA A 51 -1.78 1.01 8.58
CA ALA A 51 -2.83 1.36 9.53
C ALA A 51 -3.91 0.28 9.58
N ILE A 52 -4.42 -0.17 8.42
CA ILE A 52 -5.45 -1.22 8.33
C ILE A 52 -4.93 -2.54 8.92
N ASP A 53 -3.68 -2.88 8.67
CA ASP A 53 -3.03 -4.07 9.23
C ASP A 53 -3.03 -4.04 10.77
N ILE A 54 -2.57 -2.92 11.36
CA ILE A 54 -2.62 -2.68 12.81
C ILE A 54 -4.05 -2.78 13.36
N TYR A 55 -5.03 -2.17 12.68
CA TYR A 55 -6.44 -2.22 13.11
C TYR A 55 -7.00 -3.64 13.09
N LYS A 56 -6.55 -4.47 12.15
CA LYS A 56 -7.00 -5.84 12.03
C LYS A 56 -6.35 -6.75 13.09
N GLU A 57 -5.07 -6.55 13.36
CA GLU A 57 -4.33 -7.25 14.41
C GLU A 57 -4.91 -7.00 15.82
N ARG A 58 -5.51 -5.83 16.03
CA ARG A 58 -6.25 -5.48 17.26
C ARG A 58 -7.59 -6.20 17.38
N LYS A 59 -8.20 -6.61 16.26
CA LYS A 59 -9.49 -7.29 16.21
C LYS A 59 -9.38 -8.82 16.21
N ASP A 60 -8.20 -9.35 15.88
CA ASP A 60 -7.93 -10.78 15.80
C ASP A 60 -7.38 -11.37 17.12
N LYS A 61 -7.34 -10.61 18.22
CA LYS A 61 -7.20 -11.20 19.55
C LYS A 61 -8.58 -11.68 20.00
N PRO A 62 -8.91 -12.99 19.91
CA PRO A 62 -10.09 -13.51 20.59
C PRO A 62 -9.88 -13.30 22.10
N ASN A 63 -10.91 -12.78 22.78
CA ASN A 63 -10.98 -12.92 24.24
C ASN A 63 -11.24 -14.37 24.60
#